data_AF-A0A2W5F426-F1
#
_entry.id   AF-A0A2W5F426-F1
#
_cell.length_a   1.000
_cell.length_b   1.000
_cell.length_c   1.000
_cell.angle_alpha   90.00
_cell.angle_beta   90.00
_cell.angle_gamma   90.00
#
_symmetry.space_group_name_H-M   'P 1'
#
loop_
_entity.id
_entity.type
_entity.pdbx_description
1 polymer ?
#
loop_
_entity_poly.entity_id
_entity_poly.type
_entity_poly.pdbx_seq_one_letter_code
_entity_poly.pdbx_strand_id
1 'polypeptide(L)' 'TPFERANPDSIDTNRRKRIAKGSGKEMTDINAFMKQFEQMRQMMKMMNKMPMGMMKRFTGM' A
#
# COMPACT_ATOMS: atom_id res chain seq x y z
N THR A 1 -3.72 1.38 -13.58
CA THR A 1 -4.60 0.44 -14.31
C THR A 1 -5.13 -0.59 -13.33
N PRO A 2 -6.15 -1.40 -13.67
CA PRO A 2 -6.58 -2.51 -12.81
C PRO A 2 -5.43 -3.42 -12.40
N PHE A 3 -4.55 -3.78 -13.36
CA PHE A 3 -3.37 -4.59 -13.09
C PHE A 3 -2.42 -3.96 -12.07
N GLU A 4 -2.10 -2.66 -12.19
CA GLU A 4 -1.19 -1.97 -11.25
C GLU A 4 -1.75 -1.89 -9.83
N ARG A 5 -3.08 -1.79 -9.68
CA ARG A 5 -3.73 -1.80 -8.36
C ARG A 5 -3.67 -3.18 -7.70
N ALA A 6 -3.84 -4.24 -8.50
CA ALA A 6 -3.71 -5.62 -8.03
C ALA A 6 -2.25 -6.02 -7.80
N ASN A 7 -1.30 -5.39 -8.51
CA ASN A 7 0.13 -5.68 -8.45
C ASN A 7 0.94 -4.40 -8.20
N PRO A 8 0.92 -3.86 -6.96
CA PRO A 8 1.62 -2.61 -6.63
C PRO A 8 3.13 -2.67 -6.87
N ASP A 9 3.72 -3.86 -6.78
CA ASP A 9 5.15 -4.10 -7.04
C ASP A 9 5.54 -3.85 -8.50
N SER A 10 4.58 -3.88 -9.43
CA SER A 10 4.81 -3.55 -10.83
C SER A 10 4.96 -2.05 -11.10
N ILE A 11 4.72 -1.18 -10.11
CA ILE A 11 4.72 0.28 -10.26
C ILE A 11 6.15 0.84 -10.19
N ASP A 12 6.84 0.73 -11.33
CA ASP A 12 8.15 1.34 -11.57
C ASP A 12 8.09 2.88 -11.71
N THR A 13 9.26 3.50 -11.89
CA THR A 13 9.41 4.95 -12.03
C THR A 13 8.63 5.54 -13.21
N ASN A 14 8.56 4.84 -14.35
CA ASN A 14 7.84 5.33 -15.53
C ASN A 14 6.33 5.30 -15.31
N ARG A 15 5.82 4.25 -14.65
CA ARG A 15 4.42 4.16 -14.26
C ARG A 15 4.04 5.23 -13.24
N ARG A 16 4.91 5.51 -12.27
CA ARG A 16 4.70 6.62 -11.32
C ARG A 16 4.62 7.98 -12.03
N LYS A 17 5.49 8.24 -13.02
CA LYS A 17 5.39 9.44 -13.86
C LYS A 17 4.06 9.52 -14.62
N ARG A 18 3.59 8.40 -15.19
CA ARG A 18 2.29 8.34 -15.87
C ARG A 18 1.13 8.60 -14.89
N ILE A 19 1.19 8.04 -13.69
CA ILE A 19 0.18 8.24 -12.65
C ILE A 19 0.18 9.71 -12.22
N ALA A 20 1.33 10.29 -11.89
CA ALA A 20 1.50 11.70 -11.54
C ALA A 20 0.87 12.63 -12.60
N LYS A 21 1.23 12.44 -13.88
CA LYS A 21 0.66 13.20 -14.99
C LYS A 21 -0.85 13.00 -15.12
N GLY A 22 -1.33 11.77 -14.98
CA GLY A 22 -2.75 11.44 -15.12
C GLY A 22 -3.62 11.89 -13.95
N SER A 23 -3.04 12.06 -12.76
CA SER A 23 -3.76 12.51 -11.55
C SER A 23 -3.55 13.99 -11.22
N GLY A 24 -2.70 14.70 -11.98
CA GLY A 24 -2.34 16.09 -11.70
C GLY A 24 -1.58 16.25 -10.38
N LYS A 25 -0.76 15.25 -10.02
CA LYS A 25 0.06 15.24 -8.80
C LYS A 25 1.54 15.28 -9.13
N GLU A 26 2.33 15.75 -8.18
CA GLU A 26 3.78 15.74 -8.29
C GLU A 26 4.34 14.32 -8.10
N MET A 27 5.50 14.06 -8.69
CA MET A 27 6.17 12.77 -8.54
C MET A 27 6.53 12.45 -7.08
N THR A 28 6.83 13.49 -6.29
CA THR A 28 7.09 13.40 -4.85
C THR A 28 5.88 12.91 -4.07
N ASP A 29 4.69 13.42 -4.38
CA ASP A 29 3.43 13.00 -3.75
C ASP A 29 3.15 11.52 -4.02
N ILE A 30 3.35 11.06 -5.27
CA ILE A 30 3.19 9.65 -5.63
C ILE A 30 4.18 8.79 -4.86
N ASN A 31 5.43 9.22 -4.73
CA ASN A 31 6.43 8.46 -3.97
C ASN A 31 6.10 8.39 -2.47
N ALA A 32 5.60 9.47 -1.88
CA ALA A 32 5.15 9.48 -0.48
C ALA A 32 3.96 8.52 -0.27
N PHE A 33 2.98 8.58 -1.16
CA PHE A 33 1.82 7.68 -1.14
C PHE A 33 2.24 6.20 -1.26
N MET A 34 3.14 5.86 -2.20
CA MET A 34 3.61 4.49 -2.36
C MET A 34 4.32 3.96 -1.12
N LYS A 35 5.06 4.81 -0.40
CA LYS A 35 5.68 4.44 0.89
C LYS A 35 4.63 4.17 1.96
N GLN A 36 3.64 5.05 2.11
CA GLN A 36 2.54 4.86 3.06
C GLN A 36 1.75 3.58 2.77
N PHE A 37 1.46 3.33 1.49
CA PHE A 37 0.80 2.11 1.05
C PHE A 37 1.60 0.85 1.44
N GLU A 38 2.91 0.85 1.20
CA GLU A 38 3.75 -0.31 1.54
C GLU A 38 3.82 -0.55 3.05
N GLN A 39 3.87 0.51 3.87
CA GLN A 39 3.78 0.40 5.32
C GLN A 39 2.45 -0.23 5.76
N MET A 40 1.32 0.22 5.21
CA MET A 40 0.00 -0.33 5.52
C MET A 40 -0.11 -1.79 5.06
N ARG A 41 0.42 -2.12 3.88
CA ARG A 41 0.46 -3.49 3.35
C ARG A 41 1.27 -4.42 4.26
N GLN A 42 2.40 -3.96 4.77
CA GLN A 42 3.22 -4.70 5.73
C GLN A 42 2.48 -4.92 7.06
N MET A 43 1.83 -3.89 7.58
CA MET A 43 1.01 -3.99 8.79
C MET A 43 -0.13 -5.00 8.61
N MET A 44 -0.86 -4.94 7.50
CA MET A 44 -1.92 -5.91 7.18
C MET A 44 -1.38 -7.33 7.06
N LYS A 45 -0.18 -7.51 6.51
CA LYS A 45 0.47 -8.82 6.41
C LYS A 45 0.87 -9.35 7.79
N MET A 46 1.34 -8.50 8.70
CA MET A 46 1.64 -8.88 10.08
C MET A 46 0.35 -9.25 10.84
N MET A 47 -0.72 -8.47 10.66
CA MET A 47 -2.02 -8.75 11.28
C MET A 47 -2.59 -10.09 10.82
N ASN A 48 -2.52 -10.40 9.51
CA ASN A 48 -2.94 -11.71 8.99
C ASN A 48 -2.10 -12.88 9.52
N LYS A 49 -0.85 -12.64 9.90
CA LYS A 49 0.03 -13.65 10.52
C LYS A 49 -0.18 -13.79 12.03
N MET A 50 -0.90 -12.86 12.66
CA MET A 50 -1.17 -12.94 14.09
C MET A 50 -2.27 -13.99 14.33
N PRO A 51 -2.10 -14.91 15.30
CA PRO A 51 -3.14 -15.88 15.61
C PRO A 51 -4.43 -15.18 16.04
N MET A 52 -5.58 -15.58 15.47
CA MET A 52 -6.91 -15.02 15.80
C MET A 52 -7.22 -15.02 17.31
N GLY A 53 -6.60 -15.93 18.08
CA GLY A 53 -6.72 -15.96 19.54
C GLY A 53 -6.07 -14.77 20.26
N MET A 54 -4.99 -14.20 19.72
CA MET A 54 -4.37 -12.97 20.26
C MET A 54 -5.13 -11.72 19.85
N MET A 55 -5.70 -11.67 18.64
CA MET A 55 -6.57 -10.57 18.20
C MET A 55 -7.82 -10.46 19.09
N LYS A 56 -8.46 -11.60 19.42
CA LYS A 56 -9.60 -11.64 20.35
C LYS A 56 -9.28 -11.10 21.75
N ARG A 57 -8.05 -11.28 22.24
CA ARG A 57 -7.62 -10.72 23.55
C ARG A 57 -7.43 -9.21 23.50
N PHE A 58 -7.09 -8.65 22.33
CA PHE A 58 -6.89 -7.22 22.14
C PHE A 58 -8.20 -6.46 21.90
N THR A 59 -9.16 -7.07 21.20
CA THR A 59 -10.48 -6.48 20.92
C THR A 59 -11.54 -6.77 21.99
N GLY A 60 -11.19 -7.57 23.00
CA GLY A 60 -12.07 -7.99 24.10
C GLY A 60 -11.76 -7.35 25.45
N MET A 61 -10.89 -6.33 25.48
CA MET A 61 -10.67 -5.43 26.62
C MET A 61 -11.50 -4.16 26.47
#